data_AF-A0A958RSV1-F1
#
_entry.id   AF-A0A958RSV1-F1
#
_cell.length_a   1.000
_cell.length_b   1.000
_cell.length_c   1.000
_cell.angle_alpha   90.00
_cell.angle_beta   90.00
_cell.angle_gamma   90.00
#
_symmetry.space_group_name_H-M   'P 1'
#
loop_
_entity.id
_entity.type
_entity.pdbx_description
1 polymer ?
#
loop_
_entity_poly.entity_id
_entity_poly.type
_entity_poly.pdbx_seq_one_letter_code
_entity_poly.pdbx_strand_id
1 'polypeptide(L)'
;PIRVVTKSSDCTKHPEDPTLFVAKFDYFGIDRATQLRIKGYLRNINEYKEIKSFDEDDFAFHPENIFLTDEQKRVKTVVVLDSDEQNRKQLKNSIMDNMQQVNVIEDSSYYLFEKKYLLNEDEESVPLREHEIYDKKVVWKVDAAKFEFVESINPPKDEDLICGNAAKEFFSAPREWKFIFEEGYAQDLVFENLHALERNGEKSILVDIRHADKSQRLAQLILRHDINKIEMCLMPPSPDALKRELLDSVDAIIMDERMVPRDFENWYMNVSQRIDQQHLNANGQPLKILTFADPKDINDEDFDFLLRKKIRTLLMKPVDSKAICYHLSKALDNKFTRYNSDNIGSYAVHWPAYVAKKVNLVAISEFGCTIESEKPLRIGTTVFLHGFIYNHAPNQNLCARLYACEEDKKNQGMFKCYFTYFGIDDHFLKYTRTWIRENYAQQKSLNA
;
A
#
# COMPACT_ATOMS: atom_id res chain seq x y z
N PRO A 1 -0.91 7.96 26.81
CA PRO A 1 -1.18 6.60 26.28
C PRO A 1 -0.66 6.52 24.85
N ILE A 2 0.03 5.42 24.47
CA ILE A 2 0.39 5.19 23.06
C ILE A 2 -0.80 4.49 22.41
N ARG A 3 -1.35 5.08 21.35
CA ARG A 3 -2.40 4.44 20.53
C ARG A 3 -1.69 3.79 19.35
N VAL A 4 -1.89 2.49 19.18
CA VAL A 4 -1.36 1.72 18.04
C VAL A 4 -2.51 0.96 17.43
N VAL A 5 -2.50 0.84 16.10
CA VAL A 5 -3.37 -0.12 15.43
C VAL A 5 -2.60 -1.42 15.27
N THR A 6 -3.31 -2.52 15.46
CA THR A 6 -2.74 -3.85 15.35
C THR A 6 -3.60 -4.74 14.49
N LYS A 7 -2.96 -5.72 13.85
CA LYS A 7 -3.64 -6.82 13.15
C LYS A 7 -3.33 -8.11 13.88
N SER A 8 -4.36 -8.89 14.19
CA SER A 8 -4.15 -10.24 14.73
C SER A 8 -3.42 -11.07 13.69
N SER A 9 -2.34 -11.71 14.11
CA SER A 9 -1.44 -12.47 13.26
C SER A 9 -1.48 -13.97 13.56
N ASP A 10 -1.85 -14.33 14.78
CA ASP A 10 -1.93 -15.71 15.27
C ASP A 10 -2.86 -15.74 16.50
N CYS A 11 -3.56 -16.84 16.69
CA CYS A 11 -4.40 -17.07 17.86
C CYS A 11 -4.42 -18.57 18.18
N THR A 12 -3.73 -18.95 19.25
CA THR A 12 -3.60 -20.33 19.70
C THR A 12 -4.27 -20.52 21.05
N LYS A 13 -4.66 -21.75 21.40
CA LYS A 13 -5.09 -22.05 22.77
C LYS A 13 -3.94 -21.78 23.74
N HIS A 14 -4.25 -21.29 24.93
CA HIS A 14 -3.22 -21.10 25.96
C HIS A 14 -2.65 -22.47 26.36
N PRO A 15 -1.31 -22.63 26.40
CA PRO A 15 -0.69 -23.94 26.60
C PRO A 15 -1.04 -24.56 27.96
N GLU A 16 -1.29 -23.72 28.97
CA GLU A 16 -1.59 -24.17 30.34
C GLU A 16 -3.08 -24.09 30.70
N ASP A 17 -3.88 -23.33 29.94
CA ASP A 17 -5.31 -23.12 30.22
C ASP A 17 -6.14 -23.25 28.94
N PRO A 18 -6.74 -24.42 28.67
CA PRO A 18 -7.50 -24.65 27.44
C PRO A 18 -8.73 -23.75 27.27
N THR A 19 -9.16 -23.02 28.31
CA THR A 19 -10.27 -22.06 28.25
C THR A 19 -9.84 -20.70 27.73
N LEU A 20 -8.53 -20.42 27.71
CA LEU A 20 -7.94 -19.16 27.27
C LEU A 20 -7.27 -19.30 25.90
N PHE A 21 -7.03 -18.16 25.26
CA PHE A 21 -6.32 -18.04 23.99
C PHE A 21 -5.18 -17.04 24.11
N VAL A 22 -4.08 -17.35 23.44
CA VAL A 22 -2.95 -16.44 23.23
C VAL A 22 -3.09 -15.86 21.83
N ALA A 23 -3.43 -14.58 21.77
CA ALA A 23 -3.50 -13.83 20.51
C ALA A 23 -2.21 -13.01 20.32
N LYS A 24 -1.60 -13.11 19.14
CA LYS A 24 -0.43 -12.31 18.75
C LYS A 24 -0.85 -11.21 17.79
N PHE A 25 -0.41 -10.01 18.07
CA PHE A 25 -0.76 -8.81 17.31
C PHE A 25 0.50 -8.20 16.72
N ASP A 26 0.48 -7.93 15.42
CA ASP A 26 1.51 -7.12 14.76
C ASP A 26 1.06 -5.66 14.71
N TYR A 27 1.98 -4.72 14.91
CA TYR A 27 1.70 -3.30 14.67
C TYR A 27 1.44 -3.06 13.18
N PHE A 28 0.43 -2.24 12.89
CA PHE A 28 0.03 -1.88 11.54
C PHE A 28 0.10 -0.36 11.39
N GLY A 29 0.94 0.14 10.49
CA GLY A 29 1.08 1.57 10.21
C GLY A 29 1.63 2.39 11.38
N ILE A 30 2.56 1.84 12.17
CA ILE A 30 3.20 2.59 13.25
C ILE A 30 4.16 3.64 12.67
N ASP A 31 3.95 4.91 13.06
CA ASP A 31 4.84 5.98 12.66
C ASP A 31 6.20 5.91 13.40
N ARG A 32 7.22 6.57 12.84
CA ARG A 32 8.59 6.59 13.39
C ARG A 32 8.67 7.17 14.80
N ALA A 33 7.90 8.23 15.11
CA ALA A 33 7.94 8.86 16.42
C ALA A 33 7.38 7.91 17.50
N THR A 34 6.29 7.22 17.19
CA THR A 34 5.68 6.20 18.04
C THR A 34 6.61 5.01 18.22
N GLN A 35 7.23 4.52 17.14
CA GLN A 35 8.23 3.45 17.21
C GLN A 35 9.42 3.83 18.09
N LEU A 36 9.95 5.05 17.98
CA LEU A 36 11.04 5.56 18.82
C LEU A 36 10.64 5.64 20.30
N ARG A 37 9.40 6.02 20.61
CA ARG A 37 8.88 6.03 21.98
C ARG A 37 8.80 4.62 22.58
N ILE A 38 8.33 3.65 21.80
CA ILE A 38 8.30 2.23 22.22
C ILE A 38 9.73 1.73 22.44
N LYS A 39 10.64 1.97 21.49
CA LYS A 39 12.06 1.59 21.62
C LYS A 39 12.71 2.25 22.84
N GLY A 40 12.43 3.53 23.09
CA GLY A 40 12.94 4.25 24.26
C GLY A 40 12.44 3.67 25.58
N TYR A 41 11.17 3.26 25.63
CA TYR A 41 10.63 2.56 26.79
C TYR A 41 11.32 1.21 27.01
N LEU A 42 11.42 0.38 25.96
CA LEU A 42 12.02 -0.95 26.06
C LEU A 42 13.51 -0.90 26.42
N ARG A 43 14.26 0.10 25.94
CA ARG A 43 15.67 0.30 26.30
C ARG A 43 15.92 0.59 27.78
N ASN A 44 14.91 1.08 28.51
CA ASN A 44 15.02 1.31 29.95
C ASN A 44 14.82 0.02 30.77
N ILE A 45 14.52 -1.09 30.12
CA ILE A 45 14.37 -2.41 30.76
C ILE A 45 15.71 -3.14 30.60
N ASN A 46 16.45 -3.30 31.71
CA ASN A 46 17.81 -3.86 31.69
C ASN A 46 17.93 -5.24 31.02
N GLU A 47 16.86 -6.05 31.09
CA GLU A 47 16.83 -7.41 30.53
C GLU A 47 16.41 -7.43 29.05
N TYR A 48 15.85 -6.34 28.53
CA TYR A 48 15.39 -6.29 27.14
C TYR A 48 16.57 -6.16 26.18
N LYS A 49 16.64 -7.10 25.24
CA LYS A 49 17.52 -7.04 24.07
C LYS A 49 16.64 -6.96 22.84
N GLU A 50 16.86 -6.00 21.95
CA GLU A 50 16.07 -5.87 20.70
C GLU A 50 16.23 -7.11 19.79
N ILE A 51 17.44 -7.67 19.79
CA ILE A 51 17.84 -8.83 19.00
C ILE A 51 18.57 -9.77 19.96
N LYS A 52 18.24 -11.07 19.95
CA LYS A 52 18.81 -12.06 20.87
C LYS A 52 20.24 -12.46 20.46
N SER A 53 20.46 -12.72 19.18
CA SER A 53 21.76 -13.04 18.57
C SER A 53 22.07 -12.14 17.38
N PHE A 54 23.31 -11.67 17.32
CA PHE A 54 23.87 -10.93 16.19
C PHE A 54 24.80 -11.80 15.32
N ASP A 55 24.99 -13.06 15.69
CA ASP A 55 25.81 -13.99 14.92
C ASP A 55 25.11 -14.26 13.57
N GLU A 56 25.79 -13.96 12.47
CA GLU A 56 25.21 -14.12 11.13
C GLU A 56 25.09 -15.59 10.74
N ASP A 57 25.95 -16.45 11.30
CA ASP A 57 25.95 -17.88 11.04
C ASP A 57 24.68 -18.57 11.58
N ASP A 58 24.08 -18.04 12.66
CA ASP A 58 22.80 -18.53 13.21
C ASP A 58 21.63 -18.40 12.20
N PHE A 59 21.78 -17.51 11.21
CA PHE A 59 20.75 -17.20 10.21
C PHE A 59 21.19 -17.51 8.79
N ALA A 60 22.39 -18.08 8.61
CA ALA A 60 22.89 -18.43 7.31
C ALA A 60 22.12 -19.62 6.72
N PHE A 61 21.92 -19.59 5.40
CA PHE A 61 21.37 -20.72 4.68
C PHE A 61 22.46 -21.77 4.46
N HIS A 62 22.19 -22.97 5.00
CA HIS A 62 23.04 -24.15 4.85
C HIS A 62 22.35 -25.14 3.89
N PRO A 63 22.74 -25.23 2.61
CA PRO A 63 22.09 -26.12 1.63
C PRO A 63 22.15 -27.60 2.03
N GLU A 64 23.18 -27.99 2.80
CA GLU A 64 23.39 -29.33 3.37
C GLU A 64 22.44 -29.67 4.52
N ASN A 65 21.67 -28.69 5.05
CA ASN A 65 20.77 -28.93 6.16
C ASN A 65 19.58 -29.82 5.72
N ILE A 66 19.67 -31.09 6.10
CA ILE A 66 18.67 -32.13 5.78
C ILE A 66 17.31 -31.92 6.45
N PHE A 67 17.22 -31.02 7.44
CA PHE A 67 15.97 -30.72 8.14
C PHE A 67 15.15 -29.61 7.47
N LEU A 68 15.70 -28.95 6.44
CA LEU A 68 14.97 -27.97 5.65
C LEU A 68 14.05 -28.66 4.65
N THR A 69 12.80 -28.19 4.55
CA THR A 69 11.88 -28.61 3.49
C THR A 69 12.29 -28.02 2.14
N ASP A 70 11.84 -28.60 1.04
CA ASP A 70 12.13 -28.06 -0.30
C ASP A 70 11.64 -26.61 -0.44
N GLU A 71 10.51 -26.28 0.18
CA GLU A 71 9.95 -24.93 0.19
C GLU A 71 10.81 -23.94 1.02
N GLN A 72 11.50 -24.41 2.05
CA GLN A 72 12.48 -23.60 2.80
C GLN A 72 13.79 -23.44 2.03
N LYS A 73 14.17 -24.42 1.20
CA LYS A 73 15.39 -24.34 0.37
C LYS A 73 15.24 -23.48 -0.87
N ARG A 74 14.01 -23.16 -1.27
CA ARG A 74 13.70 -22.37 -2.46
C ARG A 74 13.96 -20.89 -2.21
N VAL A 75 14.60 -20.23 -3.20
CA VAL A 75 14.71 -18.77 -3.25
C VAL A 75 13.33 -18.17 -3.46
N LYS A 76 12.90 -17.27 -2.56
CA LYS A 76 11.61 -16.58 -2.64
C LYS A 76 11.73 -15.29 -3.44
N THR A 77 10.84 -15.04 -4.39
CA THR A 77 10.85 -13.78 -5.15
C THR A 77 9.94 -12.75 -4.52
N VAL A 78 10.50 -11.57 -4.27
CA VAL A 78 9.80 -10.42 -3.70
C VAL A 78 9.82 -9.29 -4.72
N VAL A 79 8.64 -8.80 -5.07
CA VAL A 79 8.48 -7.69 -6.01
C VAL A 79 8.29 -6.41 -5.21
N VAL A 80 9.09 -5.38 -5.47
CA VAL A 80 9.00 -4.07 -4.85
C VAL A 80 8.50 -3.06 -5.89
N LEU A 81 7.32 -2.51 -5.64
CA LEU A 81 6.66 -1.53 -6.49
C LEU A 81 6.64 -0.16 -5.79
N ASP A 82 7.48 0.76 -6.25
CA ASP A 82 7.49 2.14 -5.79
C ASP A 82 7.83 3.07 -6.95
N SER A 83 7.11 4.17 -7.06
CA SER A 83 7.36 5.17 -8.08
C SER A 83 8.61 6.02 -7.78
N ASP A 84 9.04 6.07 -6.52
CA ASP A 84 10.32 6.64 -6.07
C ASP A 84 11.45 5.62 -6.25
N GLU A 85 12.37 5.91 -7.18
CA GLU A 85 13.51 5.04 -7.49
C GLU A 85 14.49 4.89 -6.33
N GLN A 86 14.73 5.96 -5.56
CA GLN A 86 15.65 5.91 -4.44
C GLN A 86 15.10 5.02 -3.33
N ASN A 87 13.82 5.19 -2.97
CA ASN A 87 13.20 4.34 -1.96
C ASN A 87 13.11 2.89 -2.41
N ARG A 88 12.77 2.64 -3.68
CA ARG A 88 12.71 1.29 -4.25
C ARG A 88 14.06 0.56 -4.18
N LYS A 89 15.14 1.21 -4.61
CA LYS A 89 16.51 0.67 -4.51
C LYS A 89 16.93 0.47 -3.06
N GLN A 90 16.59 1.40 -2.17
CA GLN A 90 16.88 1.27 -0.74
C GLN A 90 16.17 0.05 -0.12
N LEU A 91 14.89 -0.17 -0.47
CA LEU A 91 14.13 -1.33 -0.01
C LEU A 91 14.72 -2.63 -0.53
N LYS A 92 15.03 -2.70 -1.83
CA LYS A 92 15.68 -3.84 -2.45
C LYS A 92 16.99 -4.19 -1.76
N ASN A 93 17.90 -3.22 -1.63
CA ASN A 93 19.19 -3.44 -0.96
C ASN A 93 18.99 -3.83 0.51
N SER A 94 18.09 -3.16 1.23
CA SER A 94 17.80 -3.51 2.63
C SER A 94 17.36 -4.96 2.81
N ILE A 95 16.51 -5.47 1.92
CA ILE A 95 16.03 -6.86 1.97
C ILE A 95 17.17 -7.82 1.60
N MET A 96 17.87 -7.57 0.50
CA MET A 96 18.97 -8.42 0.02
C MET A 96 20.16 -8.47 1.00
N ASP A 97 20.47 -7.37 1.67
CA ASP A 97 21.57 -7.28 2.64
C ASP A 97 21.26 -7.98 3.97
N ASN A 98 19.99 -8.23 4.27
CA ASN A 98 19.57 -8.74 5.59
C ASN A 98 18.78 -10.05 5.54
N MET A 99 18.49 -10.58 4.35
CA MET A 99 17.74 -11.83 4.16
C MET A 99 18.44 -12.68 3.10
N GLN A 100 18.65 -13.96 3.40
CA GLN A 100 19.08 -14.95 2.41
C GLN A 100 17.87 -15.71 1.84
N GLN A 101 18.10 -16.46 0.76
CA GLN A 101 17.04 -17.19 0.05
C GLN A 101 15.90 -16.28 -0.42
N VAL A 102 16.23 -15.05 -0.79
CA VAL A 102 15.31 -14.11 -1.44
C VAL A 102 15.94 -13.56 -2.71
N ASN A 103 15.11 -13.37 -3.72
CA ASN A 103 15.41 -12.58 -4.89
C ASN A 103 14.49 -11.36 -4.87
N VAL A 104 15.02 -10.16 -5.07
CA VAL A 104 14.22 -8.94 -5.02
C VAL A 104 14.23 -8.26 -6.37
N ILE A 105 13.05 -8.08 -6.92
CA ILE A 105 12.82 -7.45 -8.22
C ILE A 105 12.07 -6.15 -7.98
N GLU A 106 12.37 -5.16 -8.80
CA GLU A 106 11.89 -3.81 -8.60
C GLU A 106 11.26 -3.28 -9.87
N ASP A 107 10.11 -2.63 -9.74
CA ASP A 107 9.45 -1.92 -10.83
C ASP A 107 8.87 -0.60 -10.32
N SER A 108 8.76 0.38 -11.23
CA SER A 108 8.29 1.72 -10.87
C SER A 108 6.76 1.84 -10.80
N SER A 109 6.03 0.85 -11.31
CA SER A 109 4.57 0.78 -11.19
C SER A 109 4.07 -0.66 -11.28
N TYR A 110 2.85 -0.87 -10.78
CA TYR A 110 2.14 -2.13 -10.92
C TYR A 110 1.90 -2.49 -12.39
N TYR A 111 1.58 -1.50 -13.23
CA TYR A 111 1.35 -1.73 -14.66
C TYR A 111 2.59 -2.32 -15.36
N LEU A 112 3.77 -1.73 -15.11
CA LEU A 112 5.00 -2.20 -15.75
C LEU A 112 5.35 -3.62 -15.32
N PHE A 113 5.19 -3.91 -14.03
CA PHE A 113 5.33 -5.27 -13.50
C PHE A 113 4.35 -6.23 -14.17
N GLU A 114 3.07 -5.88 -14.23
CA GLU A 114 2.03 -6.71 -14.83
C GLU A 114 2.32 -6.99 -16.32
N LYS A 115 2.69 -5.96 -17.08
CA LYS A 115 3.04 -6.12 -18.50
C LYS A 115 4.31 -6.93 -18.71
N LYS A 116 5.34 -6.70 -17.91
CA LYS A 116 6.65 -7.35 -18.06
C LYS A 116 6.59 -8.85 -17.73
N TYR A 117 5.76 -9.25 -16.77
CA TYR A 117 5.81 -10.62 -16.24
C TYR A 117 4.48 -11.36 -16.14
N LEU A 118 3.33 -10.67 -16.13
CA LEU A 118 2.03 -11.30 -15.91
C LEU A 118 1.18 -11.41 -17.18
N LEU A 119 1.37 -10.53 -18.15
CA LEU A 119 0.66 -10.58 -19.43
C LEU A 119 1.42 -11.48 -20.42
N ASN A 120 0.77 -12.57 -20.83
CA ASN A 120 1.13 -13.29 -22.06
C ASN A 120 0.57 -12.49 -23.21
N GLU A 121 1.29 -11.45 -23.63
CA GLU A 121 1.02 -10.87 -24.94
C GLU A 121 1.54 -11.85 -25.99
N ASP A 122 0.64 -12.70 -26.49
CA ASP A 122 0.84 -13.49 -27.72
C ASP A 122 1.10 -12.56 -28.92
N GLU A 123 0.66 -11.30 -28.83
CA GLU A 123 1.06 -10.22 -29.73
C GLU A 123 2.34 -9.57 -29.22
N GLU A 124 3.49 -10.12 -29.60
CA GLU A 124 4.76 -9.42 -29.40
C GLU A 124 4.70 -8.06 -30.10
N SER A 125 4.55 -6.99 -29.31
CA SER A 125 4.71 -5.63 -29.80
C SER A 125 6.08 -5.52 -30.48
N VAL A 126 6.06 -5.25 -31.78
CA VAL A 126 7.29 -5.13 -32.56
C VAL A 126 8.03 -3.88 -32.09
N PRO A 127 9.33 -3.95 -31.76
CA PRO A 127 10.09 -2.77 -31.38
C PRO A 127 9.97 -1.67 -32.44
N LEU A 128 9.68 -0.45 -32.00
CA LEU A 128 9.64 0.73 -32.86
C LEU A 128 10.97 0.86 -33.61
N ARG A 129 10.91 1.00 -34.93
CA ARG A 129 12.10 1.15 -35.78
C ARG A 129 12.41 2.62 -36.02
N GLU A 130 13.69 2.95 -36.24
CA GLU A 130 14.12 4.35 -36.47
C GLU A 130 13.40 5.03 -37.64
N HIS A 131 13.01 4.30 -38.69
CA HIS A 131 12.30 4.86 -39.85
C HIS A 131 10.79 5.01 -39.65
N GLU A 132 10.24 4.52 -38.54
CA GLU A 132 8.81 4.66 -38.21
C GLU A 132 8.53 5.95 -37.44
N ILE A 133 9.56 6.71 -37.08
CA ILE A 133 9.47 8.08 -36.58
C ILE A 133 10.27 9.02 -37.48
N TYR A 134 9.84 10.27 -37.59
CA TYR A 134 10.43 11.24 -38.53
C TYR A 134 11.82 11.75 -38.17
N ASP A 135 12.29 11.48 -36.96
CA ASP A 135 13.63 11.82 -36.48
C ASP A 135 14.12 10.70 -35.55
N LYS A 136 15.43 10.63 -35.27
CA LYS A 136 16.04 9.61 -34.40
C LYS A 136 15.37 9.50 -33.03
N LYS A 137 14.81 10.62 -32.56
CA LYS A 137 13.99 10.73 -31.36
C LYS A 137 13.01 11.89 -31.56
N VAL A 138 11.78 11.74 -31.10
CA VAL A 138 10.77 12.81 -31.11
C VAL A 138 10.76 13.45 -29.73
N VAL A 139 11.00 14.76 -29.62
CA VAL A 139 11.11 15.44 -28.33
C VAL A 139 10.16 16.63 -28.26
N TRP A 140 9.30 16.63 -27.25
CA TRP A 140 8.37 17.73 -27.00
C TRP A 140 8.28 18.07 -25.52
N LYS A 141 7.71 19.23 -25.21
CA LYS A 141 7.46 19.66 -23.84
C LYS A 141 5.96 19.82 -23.58
N VAL A 142 5.53 19.37 -22.42
CA VAL A 142 4.17 19.58 -21.89
C VAL A 142 4.23 20.40 -20.60
N ASP A 143 3.16 21.12 -20.30
CA ASP A 143 2.99 21.84 -19.03
C ASP A 143 2.92 20.84 -17.86
N ALA A 144 3.69 21.05 -16.80
CA ALA A 144 3.78 20.09 -15.70
C ALA A 144 2.51 20.02 -14.83
N ALA A 145 1.66 21.04 -14.85
CA ALA A 145 0.42 21.08 -14.07
C ALA A 145 -0.79 20.56 -14.84
N LYS A 146 -0.86 20.85 -16.14
CA LYS A 146 -2.00 20.54 -17.01
C LYS A 146 -1.75 19.40 -17.99
N PHE A 147 -0.49 19.03 -18.20
CA PHE A 147 -0.03 18.10 -19.23
C PHE A 147 -0.53 18.49 -20.63
N GLU A 148 -0.50 19.80 -20.90
CA GLU A 148 -0.86 20.40 -22.18
C GLU A 148 0.41 20.65 -23.00
N PHE A 149 0.40 20.31 -24.29
CA PHE A 149 1.51 20.52 -25.21
C PHE A 149 1.91 22.00 -25.25
N VAL A 150 3.22 22.25 -25.16
CA VAL A 150 3.81 23.59 -25.16
C VAL A 150 4.59 23.83 -26.44
N GLU A 151 5.55 22.94 -26.74
CA GLU A 151 6.41 23.06 -27.92
C GLU A 151 7.02 21.71 -28.30
N SER A 152 7.34 21.54 -29.58
CA SER A 152 8.18 20.45 -30.06
C SER A 152 9.59 20.97 -30.30
N ILE A 153 10.61 20.27 -29.77
CA ILE A 153 12.02 20.66 -29.93
C ILE A 153 12.48 20.39 -31.37
N ASN A 154 11.98 19.31 -31.97
CA ASN A 154 12.13 18.99 -33.38
C ASN A 154 10.75 18.96 -34.05
N PRO A 155 10.21 20.12 -34.47
CA PRO A 155 8.85 20.19 -35.01
C PRO A 155 8.71 19.40 -36.34
N PRO A 156 7.62 18.64 -36.53
CA PRO A 156 7.42 17.83 -37.73
C PRO A 156 7.09 18.68 -38.97
N LYS A 157 7.53 18.21 -40.13
CA LYS A 157 7.18 18.67 -41.49
C LYS A 157 5.86 18.02 -41.96
N ASP A 158 5.37 18.43 -43.13
CA ASP A 158 4.08 17.95 -43.65
C ASP A 158 4.09 16.45 -43.99
N GLU A 159 5.24 15.95 -44.43
CA GLU A 159 5.48 14.56 -44.81
C GLU A 159 5.92 13.65 -43.65
N ASP A 160 6.15 14.22 -42.46
CA ASP A 160 6.70 13.50 -41.32
C ASP A 160 5.65 12.61 -40.64
N LEU A 161 6.04 11.39 -40.29
CA LEU A 161 5.16 10.37 -39.70
C LEU A 161 5.64 9.94 -38.31
N ILE A 162 4.69 9.58 -37.45
CA ILE A 162 4.90 8.77 -36.23
C ILE A 162 4.05 7.52 -36.37
N CYS A 163 4.72 6.38 -36.51
CA CYS A 163 4.12 5.06 -36.73
C CYS A 163 3.10 5.06 -37.88
N GLY A 164 3.44 5.72 -38.99
CA GLY A 164 2.58 5.84 -40.17
C GLY A 164 1.45 6.87 -40.08
N ASN A 165 1.24 7.51 -38.92
CA ASN A 165 0.28 8.60 -38.76
C ASN A 165 0.96 9.96 -38.96
N ALA A 166 0.23 10.97 -39.44
CA ALA A 166 0.78 12.30 -39.70
C ALA A 166 1.26 12.96 -38.39
N ALA A 167 2.56 13.22 -38.28
CA ALA A 167 3.16 13.67 -37.03
C ALA A 167 2.63 15.03 -36.55
N LYS A 168 2.27 15.92 -37.48
CA LYS A 168 1.70 17.23 -37.16
C LYS A 168 0.40 17.16 -36.36
N GLU A 169 -0.43 16.15 -36.61
CA GLU A 169 -1.74 16.00 -35.93
C GLU A 169 -1.58 15.78 -34.42
N PHE A 170 -0.48 15.18 -33.97
CA PHE A 170 -0.23 14.99 -32.54
C PHE A 170 0.23 16.27 -31.83
N PHE A 171 0.68 17.28 -32.56
CA PHE A 171 1.27 18.49 -31.98
C PHE A 171 0.52 19.76 -32.40
N SER A 172 -0.65 19.64 -33.05
CA SER A 172 -1.47 20.78 -33.48
C SER A 172 -2.30 21.41 -32.36
N ALA A 173 -2.71 20.63 -31.34
CA ALA A 173 -3.48 21.13 -30.22
C ALA A 173 -2.91 20.70 -28.85
N PRO A 174 -3.28 21.40 -27.75
CA PRO A 174 -2.73 21.15 -26.42
C PRO A 174 -2.83 19.72 -25.89
N ARG A 175 -3.75 18.89 -26.39
CA ARG A 175 -3.99 17.53 -25.87
C ARG A 175 -3.81 16.41 -26.89
N GLU A 176 -3.51 16.74 -28.14
CA GLU A 176 -3.47 15.74 -29.22
C GLU A 176 -2.29 14.79 -29.13
N TRP A 177 -1.21 15.20 -28.45
CA TRP A 177 -0.03 14.34 -28.24
C TRP A 177 -0.38 13.05 -27.48
N LYS A 178 -1.47 13.09 -26.69
CA LYS A 178 -1.96 11.94 -25.93
C LYS A 178 -2.41 10.80 -26.83
N PHE A 179 -2.86 11.11 -28.06
CA PHE A 179 -3.30 10.10 -29.03
C PHE A 179 -2.17 9.19 -29.52
N ILE A 180 -0.91 9.57 -29.31
CA ILE A 180 0.24 8.68 -29.53
C ILE A 180 0.10 7.40 -28.67
N PHE A 181 -0.51 7.53 -27.47
CA PHE A 181 -0.62 6.47 -26.46
C PHE A 181 -2.05 5.97 -26.27
N GLU A 182 -2.97 6.20 -27.22
CA GLU A 182 -4.40 5.83 -27.10
C GLU A 182 -4.63 4.31 -27.02
N GLU A 183 -3.61 3.50 -27.29
CA GLU A 183 -3.73 2.05 -27.32
C GLU A 183 -3.71 1.42 -25.92
N GLY A 184 -4.75 0.62 -25.62
CA GLY A 184 -4.85 -0.17 -24.41
C GLY A 184 -4.71 0.66 -23.14
N TYR A 185 -3.65 0.39 -22.38
CA TYR A 185 -3.34 1.04 -21.10
C TYR A 185 -2.13 1.97 -21.18
N ALA A 186 -1.57 2.19 -22.38
CA ALA A 186 -0.34 2.98 -22.54
C ALA A 186 -0.53 4.42 -22.06
N GLN A 187 -1.71 5.00 -22.30
CA GLN A 187 -2.06 6.32 -21.80
C GLN A 187 -2.00 6.39 -20.28
N ASP A 188 -2.65 5.45 -19.58
CA ASP A 188 -2.68 5.41 -18.11
C ASP A 188 -1.28 5.26 -17.52
N LEU A 189 -0.44 4.41 -18.12
CA LEU A 189 0.96 4.27 -17.72
C LEU A 189 1.73 5.59 -17.84
N VAL A 190 1.57 6.30 -18.95
CA VAL A 190 2.23 7.60 -19.15
C VAL A 190 1.76 8.60 -18.09
N PHE A 191 0.45 8.68 -17.82
CA PHE A 191 -0.07 9.59 -16.80
C PHE A 191 0.38 9.23 -15.38
N GLU A 192 0.40 7.95 -15.03
CA GLU A 192 0.92 7.48 -13.73
C GLU A 192 2.38 7.95 -13.54
N ASN A 193 3.21 7.79 -14.58
CA ASN A 193 4.61 8.20 -14.51
C ASN A 193 4.79 9.72 -14.54
N LEU A 194 3.94 10.46 -15.25
CA LEU A 194 3.96 11.93 -15.22
C LEU A 194 3.60 12.47 -13.83
N HIS A 195 2.57 11.91 -13.20
CA HIS A 195 2.17 12.29 -11.85
C HIS A 195 3.21 11.93 -10.79
N ALA A 196 3.92 10.83 -10.99
CA ALA A 196 4.97 10.37 -10.09
C ALA A 196 6.37 10.91 -10.44
N LEU A 197 6.50 11.83 -11.40
CA LEU A 197 7.80 12.38 -11.79
C LEU A 197 8.20 13.49 -10.81
N GLU A 198 9.28 13.27 -10.07
CA GLU A 198 9.81 14.26 -9.14
C GLU A 198 10.37 15.49 -9.87
N ARG A 199 10.46 16.64 -9.18
CA ARG A 199 11.10 17.84 -9.73
C ARG A 199 12.56 17.55 -10.06
N ASN A 200 12.96 17.84 -11.29
CA ASN A 200 14.28 17.51 -11.85
C ASN A 200 14.55 16.00 -11.97
N GLY A 201 13.52 15.16 -11.86
CA GLY A 201 13.61 13.72 -12.07
C GLY A 201 13.60 13.35 -13.56
N GLU A 202 14.18 12.20 -13.86
CA GLU A 202 14.10 11.53 -15.17
C GLU A 202 13.50 10.13 -14.97
N LYS A 203 12.57 9.72 -15.84
CA LYS A 203 12.03 8.35 -15.89
C LYS A 203 12.08 7.83 -17.31
N SER A 204 12.48 6.57 -17.49
CA SER A 204 12.40 5.89 -18.76
C SER A 204 11.43 4.72 -18.66
N ILE A 205 10.46 4.68 -19.55
CA ILE A 205 9.42 3.65 -19.59
C ILE A 205 9.28 3.09 -21.01
N LEU A 206 8.82 1.84 -21.10
CA LEU A 206 8.42 1.23 -22.36
C LEU A 206 6.89 1.34 -22.49
N VAL A 207 6.45 1.85 -23.64
CA VAL A 207 5.04 2.13 -23.91
C VAL A 207 4.67 1.61 -25.28
N ASP A 208 3.46 1.06 -25.39
CA ASP A 208 2.93 0.69 -26.71
C ASP A 208 2.36 1.92 -27.39
N ILE A 209 2.62 2.01 -28.68
CA ILE A 209 2.05 3.04 -29.55
C ILE A 209 1.41 2.37 -30.75
N ARG A 210 0.28 2.91 -31.19
CA ARG A 210 -0.49 2.35 -32.30
C ARG A 210 0.12 2.76 -33.63
N HIS A 211 0.40 1.78 -34.49
CA HIS A 211 0.78 2.03 -35.87
C HIS A 211 -0.47 2.22 -36.75
N ALA A 212 -0.36 2.97 -37.86
CA ALA A 212 -1.47 3.29 -38.76
C ALA A 212 -2.16 2.05 -39.37
N ASP A 213 -1.45 0.92 -39.44
CA ASP A 213 -1.99 -0.39 -39.85
C ASP A 213 -2.70 -1.15 -38.71
N LYS A 214 -2.86 -0.51 -37.55
CA LYS A 214 -3.42 -1.04 -36.29
C LYS A 214 -2.53 -2.05 -35.56
N SER A 215 -1.31 -2.32 -36.03
CA SER A 215 -0.34 -3.11 -35.25
C SER A 215 0.27 -2.26 -34.13
N GLN A 216 0.82 -2.92 -33.11
CA GLN A 216 1.45 -2.25 -31.98
C GLN A 216 2.96 -2.11 -32.20
N ARG A 217 3.52 -0.99 -31.72
CA ARG A 217 4.95 -0.77 -31.64
C ARG A 217 5.35 -0.51 -30.21
N LEU A 218 6.40 -1.18 -29.74
CA LEU A 218 6.97 -0.90 -28.43
C LEU A 218 8.00 0.23 -28.56
N ALA A 219 7.76 1.34 -27.89
CA ALA A 219 8.64 2.51 -27.91
C ALA A 219 9.20 2.79 -26.50
N GLN A 220 10.39 3.40 -26.45
CA GLN A 220 10.95 3.93 -25.22
C GLN A 220 10.59 5.41 -25.10
N LEU A 221 10.00 5.76 -23.96
CA LEU A 221 9.63 7.13 -23.62
C LEU A 221 10.43 7.58 -22.40
N ILE A 222 11.20 8.65 -22.56
CA ILE A 222 11.95 9.30 -21.47
C ILE A 222 11.20 10.56 -21.08
N LEU A 223 10.89 10.68 -19.79
CA LEU A 223 10.21 11.82 -19.17
C LEU A 223 11.22 12.57 -18.30
N ARG A 224 11.38 13.88 -18.50
CA ARG A 224 12.27 14.74 -17.70
C ARG A 224 11.51 15.93 -17.17
N HIS A 225 11.50 16.12 -15.86
CA HIS A 225 10.86 17.28 -15.26
C HIS A 225 11.79 18.50 -15.29
N ASP A 226 11.32 19.61 -15.87
CA ASP A 226 12.06 20.88 -16.01
C ASP A 226 11.20 22.05 -15.49
N ILE A 227 11.41 22.46 -14.24
CA ILE A 227 10.72 23.58 -13.56
C ILE A 227 9.18 23.51 -13.62
N ASN A 228 8.57 23.96 -14.73
CA ASN A 228 7.12 24.01 -14.99
C ASN A 228 6.72 23.22 -16.24
N LYS A 229 7.66 22.53 -16.87
CA LYS A 229 7.48 21.73 -18.07
C LYS A 229 7.97 20.31 -17.81
N ILE A 230 7.47 19.36 -18.58
CA ILE A 230 8.01 18.02 -18.66
C ILE A 230 8.43 17.81 -20.11
N GLU A 231 9.71 17.54 -20.32
CA GLU A 231 10.24 17.10 -21.61
C GLU A 231 9.95 15.61 -21.79
N MET A 232 9.31 15.27 -22.90
CA MET A 232 8.96 13.93 -23.31
C MET A 232 9.78 13.57 -24.54
N CYS A 233 10.45 12.43 -24.50
CA CYS A 233 11.34 11.99 -25.57
C CYS A 233 11.02 10.55 -25.97
N LEU A 234 10.40 10.39 -27.15
CA LEU A 234 10.01 9.10 -27.72
C LEU A 234 11.10 8.62 -28.69
N MET A 235 11.53 7.37 -28.56
CA MET A 235 12.55 6.76 -29.42
C MET A 235 12.38 5.24 -29.51
N PRO A 236 13.02 4.58 -30.51
CA PRO A 236 13.19 3.13 -30.51
C PRO A 236 13.76 2.63 -29.19
N PRO A 237 13.27 1.50 -28.66
CA PRO A 237 13.78 0.96 -27.42
C PRO A 237 15.21 0.46 -27.58
N SER A 238 16.08 0.81 -26.64
CA SER A 238 17.44 0.27 -26.60
C SER A 238 17.44 -1.26 -26.42
N PRO A 239 18.47 -1.99 -26.89
CA PRO A 239 18.58 -3.43 -26.68
C PRO A 239 18.53 -3.85 -25.21
N ASP A 240 19.07 -3.02 -24.32
CA ASP A 240 19.01 -3.26 -22.88
C ASP A 240 17.60 -3.07 -22.32
N ALA A 241 16.82 -2.12 -22.84
CA ALA A 241 15.42 -1.97 -22.46
C ALA A 241 14.55 -3.17 -22.89
N LEU A 242 14.92 -3.84 -23.99
CA LEU A 242 14.22 -5.03 -24.49
C LEU A 242 14.56 -6.33 -23.74
N LYS A 243 15.57 -6.33 -22.85
CA LYS A 243 15.90 -7.52 -22.06
C LYS A 243 14.78 -7.81 -21.08
N ARG A 244 13.97 -8.83 -21.38
CA ARG A 244 13.01 -9.40 -20.43
C ARG A 244 13.79 -10.16 -19.35
N GLU A 245 13.72 -9.65 -18.13
CA GLU A 245 14.05 -10.47 -16.97
C GLU A 245 12.96 -11.54 -16.84
N LEU A 246 13.36 -12.80 -16.78
CA LEU A 246 12.44 -13.90 -16.53
C LEU A 246 12.24 -14.04 -15.02
N LEU A 247 10.98 -14.20 -14.61
CA LEU A 247 10.64 -14.55 -13.24
C LEU A 247 10.47 -16.06 -13.15
N ASP A 248 11.11 -16.65 -12.13
CA ASP A 248 10.87 -18.05 -11.78
C ASP A 248 9.67 -18.21 -10.83
N SER A 249 9.39 -17.18 -10.02
CA SER A 249 8.25 -17.16 -9.08
C SER A 249 7.89 -15.75 -8.61
N VAL A 250 6.74 -15.59 -7.97
CA VAL A 250 6.31 -14.39 -7.24
C VAL A 250 5.69 -14.81 -5.91
N ASP A 251 6.38 -14.56 -4.79
CA ASP A 251 5.93 -14.97 -3.46
C ASP A 251 5.30 -13.84 -2.65
N ALA A 252 5.80 -12.62 -2.83
CA ALA A 252 5.27 -11.42 -2.19
C ALA A 252 5.40 -10.19 -3.08
N ILE A 253 4.45 -9.27 -2.92
CA ILE A 253 4.53 -7.92 -3.48
C ILE A 253 4.53 -6.92 -2.33
N ILE A 254 5.54 -6.04 -2.34
CA ILE A 254 5.65 -4.87 -1.48
C ILE A 254 5.31 -3.68 -2.37
N MET A 255 4.27 -2.91 -2.05
CA MET A 255 3.85 -1.79 -2.90
C MET A 255 3.50 -0.53 -2.12
N ASP A 256 3.71 0.62 -2.76
CA ASP A 256 3.19 1.91 -2.31
C ASP A 256 1.65 1.86 -2.25
N GLU A 257 1.07 2.42 -1.19
CA GLU A 257 -0.37 2.41 -0.95
C GLU A 257 -1.15 3.10 -2.07
N ARG A 258 -0.55 4.09 -2.74
CA ARG A 258 -1.18 4.80 -3.87
C ARG A 258 -1.40 3.89 -5.09
N MET A 259 -0.64 2.79 -5.18
CA MET A 259 -0.80 1.79 -6.23
C MET A 259 -1.86 0.73 -5.89
N VAL A 260 -2.42 0.74 -4.67
CA VAL A 260 -3.42 -0.24 -4.25
C VAL A 260 -4.80 0.15 -4.79
N PRO A 261 -5.42 -0.64 -5.69
CA PRO A 261 -6.70 -0.26 -6.27
C PRO A 261 -7.84 -0.31 -5.25
N ARG A 262 -8.80 0.62 -5.36
CA ARG A 262 -10.00 0.66 -4.49
C ARG A 262 -10.79 -0.65 -4.55
N ASP A 263 -10.88 -1.27 -5.72
CA ASP A 263 -11.44 -2.61 -5.90
C ASP A 263 -10.41 -3.72 -5.66
N PHE A 264 -9.85 -3.73 -4.44
CA PHE A 264 -8.73 -4.61 -4.09
C PHE A 264 -9.03 -6.10 -4.25
N GLU A 265 -10.25 -6.57 -3.97
CA GLU A 265 -10.53 -8.02 -4.02
C GLU A 265 -10.50 -8.51 -5.47
N ASN A 266 -11.15 -7.81 -6.40
CA ASN A 266 -11.12 -8.17 -7.81
C ASN A 266 -9.69 -8.04 -8.37
N TRP A 267 -8.99 -6.95 -8.03
CA TRP A 267 -7.59 -6.80 -8.39
C TRP A 267 -6.73 -7.97 -7.88
N TYR A 268 -6.79 -8.30 -6.59
CA TYR A 268 -6.01 -9.38 -5.98
C TYR A 268 -6.29 -10.74 -6.64
N MET A 269 -7.57 -11.02 -6.92
CA MET A 269 -7.97 -12.26 -7.61
C MET A 269 -7.40 -12.32 -9.03
N ASN A 270 -7.47 -11.20 -9.77
CA ASN A 270 -6.91 -11.11 -11.12
C ASN A 270 -5.38 -11.28 -11.12
N VAL A 271 -4.66 -10.62 -10.20
CA VAL A 271 -3.20 -10.75 -10.07
C VAL A 271 -2.84 -12.20 -9.75
N SER A 272 -3.50 -12.79 -8.76
CA SER A 272 -3.23 -14.17 -8.34
C SER A 272 -3.48 -15.15 -9.50
N GLN A 273 -4.59 -14.99 -10.21
CA GLN A 273 -4.91 -15.80 -11.38
C GLN A 273 -3.84 -15.66 -12.49
N ARG A 274 -3.36 -14.43 -12.74
CA ARG A 274 -2.30 -14.21 -13.75
C ARG A 274 -0.99 -14.84 -13.31
N ILE A 275 -0.59 -14.70 -12.05
CA ILE A 275 0.60 -15.38 -11.50
C ILE A 275 0.47 -16.91 -11.67
N ASP A 276 -0.70 -17.49 -11.41
CA ASP A 276 -0.95 -18.92 -11.60
C ASP A 276 -0.88 -19.32 -13.09
N GLN A 277 -1.46 -18.52 -14.00
CA GLN A 277 -1.42 -18.73 -15.45
C GLN A 277 0.00 -18.69 -16.01
N GLN A 278 0.87 -17.88 -15.43
CA GLN A 278 2.28 -17.76 -15.81
C GLN A 278 3.19 -18.78 -15.11
N HIS A 279 2.62 -19.69 -14.32
CA HIS A 279 3.38 -20.64 -13.50
C HIS A 279 4.36 -19.98 -12.53
N LEU A 280 4.10 -18.73 -12.13
CA LEU A 280 4.89 -17.97 -11.18
C LEU A 280 4.52 -18.27 -9.72
N ASN A 281 3.45 -19.03 -9.49
CA ASN A 281 3.08 -19.52 -8.16
C ASN A 281 3.73 -20.88 -7.86
N ALA A 282 5.01 -20.85 -7.45
CA ALA A 282 5.81 -22.05 -7.29
C ALA A 282 5.26 -23.07 -6.26
N ASN A 283 4.47 -22.64 -5.28
CA ASN A 283 4.02 -23.45 -4.14
C ASN A 283 2.50 -23.50 -3.96
N GLY A 284 1.73 -22.88 -4.85
CA GLY A 284 0.27 -22.76 -4.74
C GLY A 284 -0.20 -21.95 -3.53
N GLN A 285 0.67 -21.16 -2.89
CA GLN A 285 0.30 -20.37 -1.73
C GLN A 285 -0.40 -19.08 -2.16
N PRO A 286 -1.31 -18.53 -1.34
CA PRO A 286 -1.90 -17.23 -1.61
C PRO A 286 -0.82 -16.15 -1.62
N LEU A 287 -0.85 -15.29 -2.66
CA LEU A 287 0.04 -14.14 -2.80
C LEU A 287 0.03 -13.26 -1.54
N LYS A 288 1.21 -12.87 -1.06
CA LYS A 288 1.35 -12.00 0.11
C LYS A 288 1.53 -10.54 -0.35
N ILE A 289 0.68 -9.65 0.15
CA ILE A 289 0.78 -8.21 -0.12
C ILE A 289 1.22 -7.48 1.15
N LEU A 290 2.29 -6.72 1.06
CA LEU A 290 2.74 -5.77 2.07
C LEU A 290 2.64 -4.37 1.45
N THR A 291 2.22 -3.39 2.24
CA THR A 291 2.14 -2.00 1.75
C THR A 291 3.02 -1.07 2.57
N PHE A 292 3.40 0.05 1.98
CA PHE A 292 3.98 1.17 2.70
C PHE A 292 3.32 2.48 2.26
N ALA A 293 3.34 3.49 3.13
CA ALA A 293 2.72 4.79 2.85
C ALA A 293 3.51 5.96 3.45
N ASP A 294 3.39 7.16 2.87
CA ASP A 294 3.78 8.38 3.57
C ASP A 294 2.73 8.70 4.65
N PRO A 295 3.13 8.94 5.92
CA PRO A 295 2.20 9.31 6.97
C PRO A 295 1.29 10.50 6.64
N LYS A 296 1.70 11.39 5.73
CA LYS A 296 0.92 12.56 5.31
C LYS A 296 -0.16 12.24 4.29
N ASP A 297 0.02 11.15 3.54
CA ASP A 297 -0.85 10.79 2.41
C ASP A 297 -1.97 9.84 2.86
N ILE A 298 -1.86 9.26 4.06
CA ILE A 298 -2.86 8.34 4.60
C ILE A 298 -3.85 9.04 5.55
N ASN A 299 -5.14 8.99 5.19
CA ASN A 299 -6.22 9.39 6.09
C ASN A 299 -6.86 8.17 6.79
N ASP A 300 -7.81 8.43 7.70
CA ASP A 300 -8.50 7.38 8.46
C ASP A 300 -9.29 6.40 7.58
N GLU A 301 -9.82 6.84 6.43
CA GLU A 301 -10.56 5.98 5.50
C GLU A 301 -9.64 5.05 4.72
N ASP A 302 -8.50 5.56 4.25
CA ASP A 302 -7.45 4.78 3.58
C ASP A 302 -6.86 3.75 4.55
N PHE A 303 -6.62 4.16 5.79
CA PHE A 303 -6.15 3.26 6.83
C PHE A 303 -7.14 2.12 7.10
N ASP A 304 -8.43 2.44 7.28
CA ASP A 304 -9.50 1.46 7.46
C ASP A 304 -9.63 0.52 6.26
N PHE A 305 -9.46 1.05 5.04
CA PHE A 305 -9.48 0.29 3.81
C PHE A 305 -8.37 -0.76 3.79
N LEU A 306 -7.13 -0.35 4.07
CA LEU A 306 -5.97 -1.24 4.08
C LEU A 306 -6.06 -2.33 5.16
N LEU A 307 -6.64 -2.01 6.33
CA LEU A 307 -6.78 -2.95 7.44
C LEU A 307 -7.67 -4.15 7.10
N ARG A 308 -8.76 -3.92 6.35
CA ARG A 308 -9.80 -4.92 6.06
C ARG A 308 -9.42 -5.92 4.97
N LYS A 309 -8.39 -5.65 4.18
CA LYS A 309 -8.02 -6.44 3.01
C LYS A 309 -6.97 -7.51 3.33
N LYS A 310 -6.66 -8.36 2.35
CA LYS A 310 -5.59 -9.39 2.40
C LYS A 310 -4.17 -8.82 2.54
N ILE A 311 -4.05 -7.51 2.78
CA ILE A 311 -2.80 -6.81 3.07
C ILE A 311 -2.29 -7.25 4.44
N ARG A 312 -1.04 -7.73 4.49
CA ARG A 312 -0.43 -8.32 5.69
C ARG A 312 0.06 -7.26 6.66
N THR A 313 0.65 -6.19 6.16
CA THR A 313 1.18 -5.09 6.97
C THR A 313 1.14 -3.79 6.19
N LEU A 314 1.19 -2.68 6.92
CA LEU A 314 1.41 -1.33 6.43
C LEU A 314 2.62 -0.74 7.15
N LEU A 315 3.62 -0.31 6.39
CA LEU A 315 4.84 0.32 6.90
C LEU A 315 4.84 1.81 6.58
N MET A 316 5.25 2.65 7.52
CA MET A 316 5.30 4.09 7.30
C MET A 316 6.66 4.51 6.74
N LYS A 317 6.67 5.36 5.70
CA LYS A 317 7.90 5.96 5.16
C LYS A 317 8.52 6.94 6.19
N PRO A 318 9.87 7.03 6.29
CA PRO A 318 10.84 6.14 5.66
C PRO A 318 10.80 4.74 6.28
N VAL A 319 10.80 3.70 5.44
CA VAL A 319 10.63 2.32 5.88
C VAL A 319 11.87 1.85 6.65
N ASP A 320 11.67 1.38 7.88
CA ASP A 320 12.74 0.78 8.70
C ASP A 320 13.11 -0.61 8.13
N SER A 321 14.37 -0.79 7.73
CA SER A 321 14.89 -2.04 7.14
C SER A 321 14.64 -3.25 8.03
N LYS A 322 14.70 -3.10 9.36
CA LYS A 322 14.43 -4.20 10.30
C LYS A 322 12.96 -4.59 10.29
N ALA A 323 12.08 -3.59 10.22
CA ALA A 323 10.64 -3.80 10.20
C ALA A 323 10.21 -4.53 8.92
N ILE A 324 10.67 -4.08 7.74
CA ILE A 324 10.33 -4.77 6.49
C ILE A 324 10.85 -6.20 6.47
N CYS A 325 12.11 -6.45 6.87
CA CYS A 325 12.66 -7.79 6.92
C CYS A 325 11.89 -8.71 7.89
N TYR A 326 11.47 -8.19 9.05
CA TYR A 326 10.63 -8.93 10.00
C TYR A 326 9.25 -9.29 9.45
N HIS A 327 8.55 -8.33 8.84
CA HIS A 327 7.23 -8.62 8.28
C HIS A 327 7.32 -9.55 7.07
N LEU A 328 8.36 -9.40 6.25
CA LEU A 328 8.61 -10.24 5.08
C LEU A 328 9.02 -11.66 5.49
N SER A 329 9.90 -11.82 6.48
CA SER A 329 10.30 -13.13 7.01
C SER A 329 9.09 -13.91 7.53
N LYS A 330 8.20 -13.23 8.28
CA LYS A 330 6.93 -13.80 8.74
C LYS A 330 5.96 -14.12 7.60
N ALA A 331 5.85 -13.25 6.60
CA ALA A 331 4.94 -13.46 5.47
C ALA A 331 5.35 -14.64 4.57
N LEU A 332 6.67 -14.86 4.43
CA LEU A 332 7.27 -15.87 3.57
C LEU A 332 7.68 -17.16 4.30
N ASP A 333 7.55 -17.21 5.63
CA ASP A 333 8.12 -18.24 6.51
C ASP A 333 9.63 -18.42 6.28
N ASN A 334 10.35 -17.32 6.06
CA ASN A 334 11.80 -17.32 5.83
C ASN A 334 12.56 -17.15 7.15
N LYS A 335 13.33 -18.16 7.54
CA LYS A 335 14.14 -18.15 8.78
C LYS A 335 15.54 -17.57 8.59
N PHE A 336 16.01 -17.41 7.35
CA PHE A 336 17.37 -17.01 6.99
C PHE A 336 17.55 -15.49 7.05
N THR A 337 17.17 -14.91 8.19
CA THR A 337 17.38 -13.51 8.53
C THR A 337 17.39 -13.37 10.04
N ARG A 338 18.24 -12.47 10.55
CA ARG A 338 18.24 -12.12 11.98
C ARG A 338 16.95 -11.43 12.42
N TYR A 339 16.14 -10.93 11.49
CA TYR A 339 14.87 -10.28 11.79
C TYR A 339 13.71 -11.27 11.64
N ASN A 340 13.68 -12.30 12.48
CA ASN A 340 12.62 -13.31 12.50
C ASN A 340 11.98 -13.39 13.90
N SER A 341 10.85 -14.08 14.03
CA SER A 341 10.13 -14.18 15.31
C SER A 341 10.92 -14.86 16.43
N ASP A 342 11.90 -15.70 16.10
CA ASP A 342 12.70 -16.42 17.08
C ASP A 342 13.82 -15.54 17.66
N ASN A 343 14.34 -14.59 16.86
CA ASN A 343 15.47 -13.74 17.24
C ASN A 343 15.08 -12.31 17.69
N ILE A 344 13.91 -11.81 17.30
CA ILE A 344 13.39 -10.54 17.82
C ILE A 344 13.11 -10.69 19.32
N GLY A 345 13.65 -9.78 20.11
CA GLY A 345 13.45 -9.77 21.54
C GLY A 345 12.02 -9.39 21.93
N SER A 346 11.53 -10.03 22.96
CA SER A 346 10.24 -9.72 23.59
C SER A 346 10.44 -9.56 25.08
N TYR A 347 9.60 -8.75 25.71
CA TYR A 347 9.57 -8.59 27.16
C TYR A 347 8.15 -8.86 27.65
N ALA A 348 8.03 -9.78 28.61
CA ALA A 348 6.74 -10.12 29.18
C ALA A 348 6.27 -8.99 30.11
N VAL A 349 5.12 -8.41 29.80
CA VAL A 349 4.49 -7.38 30.63
C VAL A 349 3.14 -7.88 31.15
N HIS A 350 2.85 -7.58 32.41
CA HIS A 350 1.56 -7.85 33.04
C HIS A 350 0.75 -6.55 33.07
N TRP A 351 0.31 -6.10 31.90
CA TRP A 351 -0.45 -4.86 31.75
C TRP A 351 -1.88 -5.13 31.31
N PRO A 352 -2.86 -4.38 31.85
CA PRO A 352 -4.19 -4.38 31.28
C PRO A 352 -4.14 -3.76 29.88
N ALA A 353 -4.34 -4.59 28.86
CA ALA A 353 -4.55 -4.14 27.49
C ALA A 353 -6.04 -3.94 27.25
N TYR A 354 -6.44 -2.75 26.81
CA TYR A 354 -7.81 -2.45 26.42
C TYR A 354 -7.91 -2.51 24.90
N VAL A 355 -8.72 -3.44 24.40
CA VAL A 355 -9.00 -3.58 22.96
C VAL A 355 -10.26 -2.79 22.65
N ALA A 356 -10.15 -1.82 21.74
CA ALA A 356 -11.29 -1.03 21.26
C ALA A 356 -11.77 -1.55 19.89
N LYS A 357 -13.08 -1.52 19.66
CA LYS A 357 -13.71 -1.78 18.35
C LYS A 357 -14.30 -0.47 17.82
N LYS A 358 -14.05 -0.16 16.54
CA LYS A 358 -14.72 0.95 15.85
C LYS A 358 -16.21 0.63 15.70
N VAL A 359 -17.06 1.60 16.05
CA VAL A 359 -18.52 1.48 16.00
C VAL A 359 -19.10 2.70 15.32
N ASN A 360 -20.27 2.55 14.70
CA ASN A 360 -20.99 3.67 14.12
C ASN A 360 -21.78 4.39 15.21
N LEU A 361 -21.60 5.71 15.33
CA LEU A 361 -22.33 6.55 16.28
C LEU A 361 -23.62 7.05 15.60
N VAL A 362 -24.75 6.49 16.01
CA VAL A 362 -26.07 6.79 15.43
C VAL A 362 -26.65 8.07 15.98
N ALA A 363 -26.54 8.26 17.29
CA ALA A 363 -27.11 9.41 17.98
C ALA A 363 -26.25 9.79 19.18
N ILE A 364 -26.25 11.08 19.49
CA ILE A 364 -25.59 11.64 20.65
C ILE A 364 -26.53 12.59 21.39
N SER A 365 -26.45 12.57 22.71
CA SER A 365 -27.13 13.47 23.62
C SER A 365 -26.17 13.94 24.72
N GLU A 366 -26.63 14.83 25.60
CA GLU A 366 -25.84 15.30 26.74
C GLU A 366 -25.49 14.16 27.72
N PHE A 367 -26.36 13.15 27.85
CA PHE A 367 -26.25 12.12 28.89
C PHE A 367 -26.03 10.72 28.34
N GLY A 368 -25.88 10.57 27.03
CA GLY A 368 -25.78 9.26 26.41
C GLY A 368 -25.60 9.30 24.91
N CYS A 369 -25.44 8.12 24.33
CA CYS A 369 -25.36 7.93 22.89
C CYS A 369 -26.02 6.62 22.47
N THR A 370 -26.27 6.52 21.17
CA THR A 370 -26.66 5.27 20.52
C THR A 370 -25.60 4.90 19.52
N ILE A 371 -25.12 3.65 19.58
CA ILE A 371 -24.21 3.09 18.59
C ILE A 371 -24.87 1.89 17.90
N GLU A 372 -24.37 1.57 16.71
CA GLU A 372 -24.72 0.35 15.99
C GLU A 372 -23.71 -0.77 16.27
N SER A 373 -24.21 -1.99 16.41
CA SER A 373 -23.42 -3.21 16.62
C SER A 373 -24.01 -4.38 15.84
N GLU A 374 -23.17 -5.22 15.24
CA GLU A 374 -23.57 -6.46 14.54
C GLU A 374 -24.06 -7.54 15.51
N LYS A 375 -23.77 -7.38 16.81
CA LYS A 375 -24.16 -8.33 17.86
C LYS A 375 -24.87 -7.60 18.98
N PRO A 376 -25.90 -8.23 19.59
CA PRO A 376 -26.55 -7.64 20.74
C PRO A 376 -25.56 -7.56 21.90
N LEU A 377 -25.49 -6.40 22.54
CA LEU A 377 -24.71 -6.21 23.75
C LEU A 377 -25.60 -6.46 24.97
N ARG A 378 -25.02 -7.06 26.02
CA ARG A 378 -25.76 -7.36 27.25
C ARG A 378 -26.05 -6.07 28.02
N ILE A 379 -27.30 -5.86 28.43
CA ILE A 379 -27.67 -4.72 29.29
C ILE A 379 -26.80 -4.72 30.55
N GLY A 380 -26.34 -3.53 30.93
CA GLY A 380 -25.42 -3.32 32.03
C GLY A 380 -23.94 -3.41 31.65
N THR A 381 -23.60 -3.78 30.41
CA THR A 381 -22.22 -3.74 29.90
C THR A 381 -21.69 -2.31 29.99
N THR A 382 -20.50 -2.17 30.59
CA THR A 382 -19.77 -0.91 30.67
C THR A 382 -18.72 -0.86 29.59
N VAL A 383 -18.65 0.23 28.85
CA VAL A 383 -17.66 0.49 27.80
C VAL A 383 -17.00 1.84 28.04
N PHE A 384 -15.80 2.01 27.50
CA PHE A 384 -15.18 3.33 27.37
C PHE A 384 -15.28 3.77 25.91
N LEU A 385 -15.88 4.93 25.69
CA LEU A 385 -16.03 5.56 24.39
C LEU A 385 -14.83 6.47 24.14
N HIS A 386 -14.23 6.35 22.96
CA HIS A 386 -13.00 7.06 22.58
C HIS A 386 -13.17 7.69 21.19
N GLY A 387 -12.39 8.75 20.91
CA GLY A 387 -12.39 9.41 19.61
C GLY A 387 -13.53 10.41 19.42
N PHE A 388 -13.49 11.14 18.31
CA PHE A 388 -14.46 12.18 17.97
C PHE A 388 -14.69 13.17 19.14
N ILE A 389 -15.94 13.48 19.48
CA ILE A 389 -16.30 14.34 20.60
C ILE A 389 -15.77 13.83 21.95
N TYR A 390 -15.59 12.50 22.13
CA TYR A 390 -15.13 11.91 23.40
C TYR A 390 -13.65 12.20 23.71
N ASN A 391 -12.87 12.70 22.75
CA ASN A 391 -11.51 13.20 23.04
C ASN A 391 -11.54 14.43 23.98
N HIS A 392 -12.68 15.12 24.10
CA HIS A 392 -12.88 16.24 25.03
C HIS A 392 -13.41 15.83 26.41
N ALA A 393 -13.66 14.53 26.62
CA ALA A 393 -14.08 13.99 27.91
C ALA A 393 -12.92 13.91 28.91
N PRO A 394 -13.19 13.77 30.22
CA PRO A 394 -12.16 13.50 31.22
C PRO A 394 -11.28 12.31 30.79
N ASN A 395 -9.95 12.47 30.77
CA ASN A 395 -9.02 11.44 30.31
C ASN A 395 -9.12 11.04 28.82
N GLN A 396 -9.73 11.89 27.97
CA GLN A 396 -9.92 11.67 26.53
C GLN A 396 -10.72 10.39 26.21
N ASN A 397 -11.58 9.99 27.14
CA ASN A 397 -12.50 8.88 26.99
C ASN A 397 -13.70 9.06 27.93
N LEU A 398 -14.83 8.43 27.63
CA LEU A 398 -16.02 8.53 28.46
C LEU A 398 -16.56 7.15 28.79
N CYS A 399 -16.70 6.86 30.08
CA CYS A 399 -17.35 5.64 30.54
C CYS A 399 -18.84 5.71 30.22
N ALA A 400 -19.40 4.64 29.68
CA ALA A 400 -20.81 4.55 29.37
C ALA A 400 -21.36 3.16 29.68
N ARG A 401 -22.59 3.09 30.15
CA ARG A 401 -23.28 1.82 30.47
C ARG A 401 -24.44 1.61 29.53
N LEU A 402 -24.50 0.42 28.94
CA LEU A 402 -25.61 0.00 28.10
C LEU A 402 -26.88 -0.16 28.95
N TYR A 403 -27.96 0.52 28.60
CA TYR A 403 -29.27 0.38 29.27
C TYR A 403 -30.34 -0.26 28.39
N ALA A 404 -30.19 -0.21 27.07
CA ALA A 404 -31.09 -0.88 26.12
C ALA A 404 -30.32 -1.36 24.88
N CYS A 405 -30.81 -2.44 24.27
CA CYS A 405 -30.31 -2.98 23.02
C CYS A 405 -31.49 -3.51 22.22
N GLU A 406 -31.67 -3.01 21.00
CA GLU A 406 -32.82 -3.34 20.14
C GLU A 406 -32.32 -3.66 18.74
N GLU A 407 -32.97 -4.59 18.03
CA GLU A 407 -32.66 -4.85 16.63
C GLU A 407 -33.11 -3.67 15.75
N ASP A 408 -32.28 -3.26 14.81
CA ASP A 408 -32.60 -2.15 13.91
C ASP A 408 -33.66 -2.59 12.89
N LYS A 409 -34.84 -1.99 12.99
CA LYS A 409 -35.96 -2.24 12.09
C LYS A 409 -35.63 -1.98 10.61
N LYS A 410 -34.65 -1.10 10.33
CA LYS A 410 -34.25 -0.77 8.96
C LYS A 410 -33.15 -1.69 8.42
N ASN A 411 -32.28 -2.19 9.30
CA ASN A 411 -31.09 -2.95 8.94
C ASN A 411 -31.13 -4.30 9.69
N GLN A 412 -31.73 -5.31 9.08
CA GLN A 412 -31.82 -6.65 9.66
C GLN A 412 -30.44 -7.18 10.06
N GLY A 413 -30.32 -7.76 11.26
CA GLY A 413 -29.05 -8.26 11.78
C GLY A 413 -28.14 -7.20 12.42
N MET A 414 -28.54 -5.93 12.45
CA MET A 414 -27.86 -4.87 13.21
C MET A 414 -28.64 -4.52 14.47
N PHE A 415 -27.93 -4.09 15.51
CA PHE A 415 -28.50 -3.73 16.80
C PHE A 415 -28.16 -2.30 17.18
N LYS A 416 -29.16 -1.54 17.62
CA LYS A 416 -29.02 -0.23 18.25
C LYS A 416 -28.79 -0.42 19.75
N CYS A 417 -27.61 -0.02 20.18
CA CYS A 417 -27.14 -0.13 21.55
C CYS A 417 -27.18 1.27 22.19
N TYR A 418 -28.03 1.45 23.21
CA TYR A 418 -28.23 2.73 23.88
C TYR A 418 -27.45 2.80 25.19
N PHE A 419 -26.67 3.84 25.34
CA PHE A 419 -25.73 4.04 26.44
C PHE A 419 -26.03 5.31 27.22
N THR A 420 -25.85 5.24 28.54
CA THR A 420 -25.83 6.40 29.44
C THR A 420 -24.41 6.65 29.91
N TYR A 421 -23.98 7.90 29.93
CA TYR A 421 -22.63 8.30 30.33
C TYR A 421 -22.44 8.29 31.86
N PHE A 422 -21.22 8.03 32.30
CA PHE A 422 -20.79 8.03 33.70
C PHE A 422 -19.54 8.90 33.88
N GLY A 423 -19.49 9.65 34.98
CA GLY A 423 -18.32 10.48 35.33
C GLY A 423 -18.10 11.66 34.39
N ILE A 424 -19.18 12.22 33.83
CA ILE A 424 -19.15 13.39 32.95
C ILE A 424 -18.77 14.64 33.75
N ASP A 425 -17.93 15.51 33.18
CA ASP A 425 -17.63 16.82 33.75
C ASP A 425 -18.34 17.97 33.00
N ASP A 426 -18.38 19.14 33.63
CA ASP A 426 -18.99 20.34 33.06
C ASP A 426 -18.33 20.78 31.74
N HIS A 427 -17.03 20.51 31.59
CA HIS A 427 -16.27 20.85 30.39
C HIS A 427 -16.80 20.06 29.19
N PHE A 428 -16.88 18.75 29.30
CA PHE A 428 -17.40 17.89 28.24
C PHE A 428 -18.88 18.15 27.94
N LEU A 429 -19.71 18.41 28.96
CA LEU A 429 -21.11 18.79 28.75
C LEU A 429 -21.25 20.07 27.94
N LYS A 430 -20.47 21.12 28.26
CA LYS A 430 -20.45 22.37 27.49
C LYS A 430 -20.01 22.16 26.04
N TYR A 431 -18.99 21.33 25.85
CA TYR A 431 -18.50 20.98 24.52
C TYR A 431 -19.58 20.24 23.71
N THR A 432 -20.17 19.19 24.29
CA THR A 432 -21.21 18.36 23.65
C THR A 432 -22.43 19.20 23.26
N ARG A 433 -22.88 20.12 24.13
CA ARG A 433 -23.98 21.05 23.82
C ARG A 433 -23.72 21.92 22.61
N THR A 434 -22.53 22.50 22.56
CA THR A 434 -22.09 23.36 21.44
C THR A 434 -22.04 22.54 20.15
N TRP A 435 -21.42 21.36 20.20
CA TRP A 435 -21.30 20.46 19.06
C TRP A 435 -22.67 20.01 18.51
N ILE A 436 -23.61 19.62 19.38
CA ILE A 436 -24.98 19.23 18.99
C ILE A 436 -25.68 20.39 18.29
N ARG A 437 -25.60 21.60 18.86
CA ARG A 437 -26.24 22.80 18.29
C ARG A 437 -25.69 23.12 16.90
N GLU A 438 -24.38 23.07 16.73
CA GLU A 438 -23.70 23.36 15.47
C GLU A 438 -24.04 22.33 14.38
N ASN A 439 -23.98 21.03 14.70
CA ASN A 439 -24.32 19.98 13.74
C ASN A 439 -25.80 20.00 13.35
N TYR A 440 -26.69 20.26 14.30
CA TYR A 440 -28.11 20.38 14.00
C TYR A 440 -28.42 21.58 13.08
N ALA A 441 -27.72 22.70 13.27
CA ALA A 441 -27.82 23.85 12.37
C ALA A 441 -27.30 23.53 10.95
N GLN A 442 -26.16 22.85 10.84
CA GLN A 442 -25.58 22.44 9.55
C GLN A 442 -26.47 21.45 8.78
N GLN A 443 -27.04 20.46 9.46
CA GLN A 443 -27.97 19.52 8.84
C GLN A 443 -29.26 20.20 8.35
N LYS A 444 -29.74 21.24 9.06
CA LYS A 444 -30.88 22.04 8.58
C LYS A 444 -30.54 22.87 7.35
N SER A 445 -29.34 23.46 7.28
CA SER A 445 -28.92 24.24 6.11
C SER A 445 -28.63 23.39 4.86
N LEU A 446 -28.30 22.10 5.02
CA LEU A 446 -28.09 21.17 3.90
C LEU A 446 -29.40 20.60 3.33
N ASN A 447 -30.47 20.61 4.13
CA ASN A 447 -31.80 20.09 3.75
C ASN A 447 -32.82 21.20 3.43
N ALA A 448 -32.40 22.47 3.48
CA ALA A 448 -33.17 23.64 3.06
C ALA A 448 -32.60 24.12 1.72
#